data_AF-A0A0C9Z487-F1
#
_entry.id   AF-A0A0C9Z487-F1
#
_cell.length_a   1.000
_cell.length_b   1.000
_cell.length_c   1.000
_cell.angle_alpha   90.00
_cell.angle_beta   90.00
_cell.angle_gamma   90.00
#
_symmetry.space_group_name_H-M   'P 1'
#
loop_
_entity.id
_entity.type
_entity.pdbx_description
1 polymer ?
#
loop_
_entity_poly.entity_id
_entity_poly.type
_entity_poly.pdbx_seq_one_letter_code
_entity_poly.pdbx_strand_id
1 'polypeptide(L)'
;KTRKLAFKIIHSTTILLPAWHATCKETRKKVKQIPHDVSTRWNSTFDMIDFILEYREPVDAITDKRRLGLATYALNEHEWVVLGQLRDVLKILKDATLFFSRGTPNLAMVIPAMDYINEVFTTGMLDEERFDPSIHAAVGLAKKTLNKYYSLMDTSDLYRIAMGASTTSNAMILTIFFSSPSPPQAGVF
;
A
#
# COMPACT_ATOMS: atom_id res chain seq x y z
N LYS A 1 11.69 -9.79 0.01
CA LYS A 1 11.70 -11.03 0.84
C LYS A 1 10.30 -11.37 1.37
N THR A 2 9.60 -10.40 1.96
CA THR A 2 8.22 -10.47 2.48
C THR A 2 7.22 -11.27 1.65
N ARG A 3 7.06 -10.96 0.35
CA ARG A 3 6.15 -11.71 -0.56
C ARG A 3 6.42 -13.22 -0.57
N LYS A 4 7.70 -13.61 -0.64
CA LYS A 4 8.09 -15.03 -0.68
C LYS A 4 7.86 -15.71 0.68
N LEU A 5 8.09 -14.98 1.78
CA LEU A 5 7.79 -15.46 3.13
C LEU A 5 6.28 -15.70 3.31
N ALA A 6 5.46 -14.71 2.99
CA ALA A 6 4.01 -14.81 3.06
C ALA A 6 3.49 -15.99 2.22
N PHE A 7 3.94 -16.10 0.97
CA PHE A 7 3.59 -17.21 0.10
C PHE A 7 3.95 -18.58 0.71
N LYS A 8 5.17 -18.74 1.24
CA LYS A 8 5.60 -20.00 1.87
C LYS A 8 4.77 -20.36 3.11
N ILE A 9 4.47 -19.39 3.97
CA ILE A 9 3.67 -19.62 5.17
C ILE A 9 2.25 -20.03 4.79
N ILE A 10 1.59 -19.27 3.91
CA ILE A 10 0.20 -19.50 3.49
C ILE A 10 0.02 -20.88 2.83
N HIS A 11 0.99 -21.32 2.03
CA HIS A 11 0.90 -22.58 1.28
C HIS A 11 1.49 -23.80 2.01
N SER A 12 2.02 -23.64 3.22
CA SER A 12 2.51 -24.76 4.06
C SER A 12 1.58 -24.97 5.25
N THR A 13 0.44 -25.61 4.97
CA THR A 13 -0.65 -25.79 5.93
C THR A 13 -0.31 -26.68 7.13
N THR A 14 0.71 -27.54 7.00
CA THR A 14 1.08 -28.54 8.02
C THR A 14 2.30 -28.15 8.86
N ILE A 15 3.19 -27.28 8.37
CA ILE A 15 4.46 -26.97 9.05
C ILE A 15 4.56 -25.48 9.35
N LEU A 16 4.59 -24.62 8.32
CA LEU A 16 4.86 -23.20 8.54
C LEU A 16 3.63 -22.44 9.05
N LEU A 17 2.43 -22.79 8.59
CA LEU A 17 1.22 -22.12 9.04
C LEU A 17 0.91 -22.38 10.53
N PRO A 18 1.00 -23.62 11.04
CA PRO A 18 0.90 -23.86 12.49
C PRO A 18 2.02 -23.17 13.28
N ALA A 19 3.25 -23.15 12.74
CA ALA A 19 4.38 -22.45 13.36
C ALA A 19 4.15 -20.93 13.43
N TRP A 20 3.52 -20.34 12.40
CA TRP A 20 3.09 -18.94 12.40
C TRP A 20 2.07 -18.67 13.51
N HIS A 21 1.02 -19.50 13.62
CA HIS A 21 0.03 -19.36 14.70
C HIS A 21 0.65 -19.48 16.09
N ALA A 22 1.59 -20.41 16.29
CA ALA A 22 2.32 -20.55 17.54
C ALA A 22 3.15 -19.30 17.85
N THR A 23 3.87 -18.78 16.86
CA THR A 23 4.71 -17.58 17.02
C THR A 23 3.87 -16.33 17.32
N CYS A 24 2.70 -16.18 16.70
CA CYS A 24 1.76 -15.10 17.06
C CYS A 24 1.32 -15.19 18.53
N LYS A 25 1.04 -16.39 19.04
CA LYS A 25 0.67 -16.59 20.46
C LYS A 25 1.84 -16.29 21.40
N GLU A 26 3.05 -16.75 21.06
CA GLU A 26 4.28 -16.50 21.82
C GLU A 26 4.55 -14.98 21.96
N THR A 27 4.36 -14.24 20.87
CA THR A 27 4.51 -12.76 20.81
C THR A 27 3.27 -12.00 21.29
N ARG A 28 2.27 -12.70 21.85
CA ARG A 28 1.00 -12.12 22.35
C ARG A 28 0.22 -11.31 21.30
N LYS A 29 0.43 -11.57 20.01
CA LYS A 29 -0.34 -10.99 18.91
C LYS A 29 -1.58 -11.84 18.63
N LYS A 30 -2.67 -11.20 18.20
CA LYS A 30 -3.87 -11.91 17.74
C LYS A 30 -3.49 -12.80 16.54
N VAL A 31 -3.88 -14.06 16.55
CA VAL A 31 -3.63 -14.95 15.41
C VAL A 31 -4.45 -14.49 14.22
N LYS A 32 -3.78 -13.95 13.20
CA LYS A 32 -4.36 -13.55 11.91
C LYS A 32 -3.57 -14.21 10.78
N GLN A 33 -4.23 -14.46 9.66
CA GLN A 33 -3.57 -14.90 8.43
C GLN A 33 -2.86 -13.72 7.77
N ILE A 34 -1.68 -13.97 7.21
CA ILE A 34 -0.99 -12.95 6.40
C ILE A 34 -1.83 -12.73 5.13
N PRO A 35 -2.19 -11.49 4.77
CA PRO A 35 -2.88 -11.22 3.51
C PRO A 35 -2.09 -11.72 2.31
N HIS A 36 -2.78 -12.35 1.36
CA HIS A 36 -2.15 -12.84 0.13
C HIS A 36 -1.90 -11.69 -0.84
N ASP A 37 -0.66 -11.53 -1.29
CA ASP A 37 -0.28 -10.53 -2.28
C ASP A 37 -0.56 -11.02 -3.72
N VAL A 38 -1.28 -10.22 -4.50
CA VAL A 38 -1.47 -10.38 -5.94
C VAL A 38 -0.53 -9.41 -6.65
N SER A 39 0.44 -9.94 -7.40
CA SER A 39 1.52 -9.16 -8.01
C SER A 39 1.07 -8.02 -8.94
N THR A 40 -0.13 -8.12 -9.51
CA THR A 40 -0.71 -7.14 -10.42
C THR A 40 -1.58 -6.08 -9.71
N ARG A 41 -1.75 -6.16 -8.38
CA ARG A 41 -2.62 -5.27 -7.61
C ARG A 41 -1.84 -4.63 -6.45
N TRP A 42 -1.52 -3.34 -6.58
CA TRP A 42 -0.86 -2.58 -5.50
C TRP A 42 -1.64 -2.64 -4.17
N ASN A 43 -2.97 -2.79 -4.23
CA ASN A 43 -3.82 -2.87 -3.05
C ASN A 43 -3.50 -4.05 -2.15
N SER A 44 -3.25 -5.23 -2.74
CA SER A 44 -2.89 -6.43 -1.98
C SER A 44 -1.44 -6.37 -1.50
N THR A 45 -0.56 -5.74 -2.28
CA THR A 45 0.83 -5.50 -1.85
C THR A 45 0.83 -4.59 -0.62
N PHE A 46 0.05 -3.51 -0.63
CA PHE A 46 -0.13 -2.63 0.52
C PHE A 46 -0.64 -3.40 1.75
N ASP A 47 -1.74 -4.16 1.63
CA ASP A 47 -2.33 -4.88 2.77
C ASP A 47 -1.34 -5.89 3.38
N MET A 48 -0.59 -6.61 2.55
CA MET A 48 0.43 -7.54 3.01
C MET A 48 1.56 -6.80 3.75
N ILE A 49 2.05 -5.69 3.20
CA ILE A 49 3.14 -4.91 3.80
C ILE A 49 2.69 -4.30 5.13
N ASP A 50 1.52 -3.67 5.18
CA ASP A 50 0.95 -3.05 6.37
C ASP A 50 0.79 -4.09 7.50
N PHE A 51 0.30 -5.27 7.15
CA PHE A 51 0.22 -6.40 8.08
C PHE A 51 1.61 -6.84 8.58
N ILE A 52 2.58 -7.01 7.69
CA ILE A 52 3.93 -7.46 8.07
C ILE A 52 4.61 -6.45 9.00
N LEU A 53 4.40 -5.15 8.80
CA LEU A 53 4.90 -4.10 9.69
C LEU A 53 4.21 -4.16 11.07
N GLU A 54 2.89 -4.38 11.13
CA GLU A 54 2.15 -4.58 12.40
C GLU A 54 2.62 -5.85 13.15
N TYR A 55 3.02 -6.88 12.40
CA TYR A 55 3.44 -8.20 12.87
C TYR A 55 4.96 -8.41 12.86
N ARG A 56 5.74 -7.34 12.97
CA ARG A 56 7.21 -7.39 12.97
C ARG A 56 7.79 -8.44 13.93
N GLU A 57 7.40 -8.41 15.21
CA GLU A 57 7.87 -9.36 16.22
C GLU A 57 7.63 -10.84 15.83
N PRO A 58 6.41 -11.28 15.47
CA PRO A 58 6.22 -12.65 15.01
C PRO A 58 6.93 -12.98 13.70
N VAL A 59 7.15 -12.01 12.80
CA VAL A 59 7.94 -12.21 11.57
C VAL A 59 9.42 -12.45 11.90
N ASP A 60 10.00 -11.66 12.79
CA ASP A 60 11.38 -11.85 13.26
C ASP A 60 11.52 -13.20 13.99
N ALA A 61 10.59 -13.51 14.90
CA ALA A 61 10.63 -14.75 15.67
C ALA A 61 10.45 -16.02 14.80
N ILE A 62 9.58 -16.02 13.78
CA ILE A 62 9.42 -17.19 12.91
C ILE A 62 10.60 -17.38 11.95
N THR A 63 11.24 -16.28 11.53
CA THR A 63 12.40 -16.35 10.63
C THR A 63 13.69 -16.76 11.36
N ASP A 64 13.79 -16.48 12.66
CA ASP A 64 14.91 -16.93 13.51
C ASP A 64 14.87 -18.43 13.85
N LYS A 65 13.69 -19.08 13.76
CA LYS A 65 13.53 -20.53 13.98
C LYS A 65 14.26 -21.34 12.90
N ARG A 66 15.53 -21.67 13.14
CA ARG A 66 16.42 -22.41 12.21
C ARG A 66 15.79 -23.64 11.57
N ARG A 67 14.99 -24.41 12.34
CA ARG A 67 14.32 -25.64 11.87
C ARG A 67 13.32 -25.40 10.74
N LEU A 68 12.81 -24.19 10.58
CA LEU A 68 11.82 -23.84 9.55
C LEU A 68 12.45 -23.44 8.21
N GLY A 69 13.78 -23.24 8.15
CA GLY A 69 14.47 -22.85 6.92
C GLY A 69 14.04 -21.49 6.37
N LEU A 70 13.56 -20.58 7.25
CA LEU A 70 13.06 -19.26 6.87
C LEU A 70 14.06 -18.12 7.07
N ALA A 71 15.27 -18.41 7.57
CA ALA A 71 16.30 -17.41 7.88
C ALA A 71 16.67 -16.52 6.67
N THR A 72 16.59 -17.03 5.44
CA THR A 72 16.85 -16.25 4.22
C THR A 72 15.83 -15.15 3.95
N TYR A 73 14.68 -15.20 4.63
CA TYR A 73 13.62 -14.19 4.53
C TYR A 73 13.62 -13.20 5.70
N ALA A 74 14.50 -13.38 6.69
CA ALA A 74 14.69 -12.41 7.76
C ALA A 74 15.03 -11.04 7.16
N LEU A 75 14.37 -10.01 7.68
CA LEU A 75 14.59 -8.62 7.30
C LEU A 75 15.61 -8.01 8.25
N ASN A 76 16.58 -7.29 7.71
CA ASN A 76 17.45 -6.44 8.54
C ASN A 76 16.77 -5.10 8.83
N GLU A 77 17.34 -4.30 9.74
CA GLU A 77 16.79 -2.99 10.13
C GLU A 77 16.56 -2.07 8.94
N HIS A 78 17.50 -2.05 7.99
CA HIS A 78 17.38 -1.22 6.80
C HIS A 78 16.22 -1.67 5.90
N GLU A 79 16.05 -2.98 5.70
CA GLU A 79 14.93 -3.53 4.94
C GLU A 79 13.57 -3.24 5.60
N TRP A 80 13.52 -3.23 6.94
CA TRP A 80 12.32 -2.80 7.68
C TRP A 80 11.98 -1.33 7.42
N VAL A 81 12.98 -0.44 7.39
CA VAL A 81 12.81 0.98 7.06
C VAL A 81 12.30 1.15 5.63
N VAL A 82 12.95 0.51 4.65
CA VAL A 82 12.53 0.57 3.24
C VAL A 82 11.11 0.03 3.05
N LEU A 83 10.75 -1.03 3.78
CA LEU A 83 9.40 -1.60 3.75
C LEU A 83 8.34 -0.60 4.28
N GLY A 84 8.67 0.14 5.34
CA GLY A 84 7.83 1.22 5.87
C GLY A 84 7.65 2.36 4.87
N GLN A 85 8.74 2.81 4.25
CA GLN A 85 8.68 3.84 3.21
C GLN A 85 7.84 3.40 2.00
N LEU A 86 7.98 2.13 1.57
CA LEU A 86 7.15 1.57 0.51
C LEU A 86 5.67 1.52 0.91
N ARG A 87 5.34 1.17 2.16
CA ARG A 87 3.96 1.22 2.68
C ARG A 87 3.38 2.62 2.51
N ASP A 88 4.12 3.63 2.92
CA ASP A 88 3.65 5.02 2.89
C ASP A 88 3.42 5.52 1.46
N VAL A 89 4.31 5.18 0.52
CA VAL A 89 4.12 5.48 -0.92
C VAL A 89 2.91 4.75 -1.51
N LEU A 90 2.67 3.49 -1.12
CA LEU A 90 1.54 2.72 -1.61
C LEU A 90 0.21 3.17 -0.98
N LYS A 91 0.23 3.79 0.21
CA LYS A 91 -0.96 4.23 0.94
C LYS A 91 -1.84 5.15 0.10
N ILE A 92 -1.24 6.15 -0.54
CA ILE A 92 -2.00 7.11 -1.35
C ILE A 92 -2.70 6.44 -2.55
N LEU A 93 -2.06 5.45 -3.18
CA LEU A 93 -2.66 4.68 -4.27
C LEU A 93 -3.80 3.77 -3.78
N LYS A 94 -3.65 3.18 -2.59
CA LYS A 94 -4.68 2.41 -1.92
C LYS A 94 -5.90 3.28 -1.61
N ASP A 95 -5.67 4.45 -1.00
CA ASP A 95 -6.73 5.39 -0.62
C ASP A 95 -7.50 5.90 -1.85
N ALA A 96 -6.78 6.26 -2.92
CA ALA A 96 -7.41 6.63 -4.19
C ALA A 96 -8.24 5.48 -4.78
N THR A 97 -7.72 4.25 -4.75
CA THR A 97 -8.47 3.10 -5.27
C THR A 97 -9.73 2.82 -4.45
N LEU A 98 -9.64 2.89 -3.12
CA LEU A 98 -10.79 2.72 -2.23
C LEU A 98 -11.81 3.83 -2.40
N PHE A 99 -11.36 5.06 -2.66
CA PHE A 99 -12.23 6.17 -3.03
C PHE A 99 -13.03 5.82 -4.29
N PHE A 100 -12.37 5.52 -5.41
CA PHE A 100 -13.03 5.17 -6.70
C PHE A 100 -13.81 3.86 -6.69
N SER A 101 -13.60 2.98 -5.70
CA SER A 101 -14.38 1.75 -5.55
C SER A 101 -15.76 2.00 -4.94
N ARG A 102 -16.07 3.22 -4.50
CA ARG A 102 -17.40 3.61 -4.00
C ARG A 102 -18.34 3.86 -5.16
N GLY A 103 -19.64 3.83 -4.91
CA GLY A 103 -20.66 4.17 -5.92
C GLY A 103 -20.80 5.66 -6.21
N THR A 104 -20.11 6.54 -5.47
CA THR A 104 -20.30 8.00 -5.51
C THR A 104 -19.30 8.80 -6.37
N PRO A 105 -18.03 8.39 -6.56
CA PRO A 105 -17.11 9.13 -7.41
C PRO A 105 -17.54 9.08 -8.87
N ASN A 106 -17.64 10.26 -9.49
CA ASN A 106 -17.86 10.40 -10.92
C ASN A 106 -16.52 10.67 -11.64
N LEU A 107 -16.57 10.66 -12.97
CA LEU A 107 -15.39 10.81 -13.82
C LEU A 107 -14.60 12.11 -13.56
N ALA A 108 -15.25 13.18 -13.11
CA ALA A 108 -14.57 14.44 -12.83
C ALA A 108 -13.70 14.40 -11.57
N MET A 109 -13.91 13.41 -10.68
CA MET A 109 -13.08 13.23 -9.49
C MET A 109 -11.70 12.66 -9.80
N VAL A 110 -11.48 12.16 -11.02
CA VAL A 110 -10.21 11.57 -11.43
C VAL A 110 -9.10 12.62 -11.49
N ILE A 111 -9.36 13.82 -12.02
CA ILE A 111 -8.34 14.87 -12.11
C ILE A 111 -7.85 15.29 -10.71
N PRO A 112 -8.74 15.68 -9.77
CA PRO A 112 -8.30 16.04 -8.42
C PRO A 112 -7.58 14.90 -7.69
N ALA A 113 -8.01 13.64 -7.87
CA ALA A 113 -7.33 12.50 -7.26
C ALA A 113 -5.92 12.28 -7.82
N MET A 114 -5.74 12.45 -9.13
CA MET A 114 -4.42 12.40 -9.77
C MET A 114 -3.53 13.55 -9.30
N ASP A 115 -4.10 14.76 -9.14
CA ASP A 115 -3.36 15.95 -8.68
C ASP A 115 -2.83 15.72 -7.28
N TYR A 116 -3.67 15.17 -6.41
CA TYR A 116 -3.29 14.82 -5.07
C TYR A 116 -2.21 13.71 -5.01
N ILE A 117 -2.32 12.66 -5.83
CA ILE A 117 -1.27 11.64 -5.95
C ILE A 117 0.05 12.27 -6.40
N ASN A 118 -0.01 13.15 -7.42
CA ASN A 118 1.18 13.82 -7.94
C ASN A 118 1.83 14.75 -6.91
N GLU A 119 1.04 15.48 -6.13
CA GLU A 119 1.50 16.32 -5.04
C GLU A 119 2.23 15.48 -3.99
N VAL A 120 1.60 14.42 -3.47
CA VAL A 120 2.19 13.52 -2.48
C VAL A 120 3.52 12.94 -2.97
N PHE A 121 3.59 12.49 -4.23
CA PHE A 121 4.83 11.99 -4.82
C PHE A 121 5.89 13.07 -5.01
N THR A 122 5.50 14.30 -5.36
CA THR A 122 6.44 15.41 -5.52
C THR A 122 7.03 15.81 -4.17
N THR A 123 6.17 16.03 -3.17
CA THR A 123 6.59 16.39 -1.81
C THR A 123 7.49 15.30 -1.22
N GLY A 124 7.15 14.04 -1.42
CA GLY A 124 7.99 12.92 -1.00
C GLY A 124 9.34 12.85 -1.73
N MET A 125 9.42 13.30 -2.97
CA MET A 125 10.68 13.34 -3.71
C MET A 125 11.58 14.52 -3.34
N LEU A 126 11.02 15.65 -2.89
CA LEU A 126 11.78 16.83 -2.46
C LEU A 126 12.45 16.62 -1.09
N ASP A 127 12.01 15.61 -0.35
CA ASP A 127 12.55 15.24 0.95
C ASP A 127 13.61 14.12 0.76
N GLU A 128 14.81 14.51 0.32
CA GLU A 128 15.92 13.59 -0.03
C GLU A 128 16.39 12.74 1.16
N GLU A 129 16.16 13.18 2.39
CA GLU A 129 16.55 12.45 3.60
C GLU A 129 15.48 11.44 4.04
N ARG A 130 14.24 11.58 3.55
CA ARG A 130 13.10 10.77 4.01
C ARG A 130 13.03 9.39 3.38
N PHE A 131 13.44 9.24 2.13
CA PHE A 131 13.34 7.99 1.40
C PHE A 131 14.68 7.39 1.03
N ASP A 132 14.76 6.07 1.09
CA ASP A 132 15.89 5.34 0.54
C ASP A 132 16.02 5.62 -0.98
N PRO A 133 17.24 5.65 -1.56
CA PRO A 133 17.43 5.86 -2.99
C PRO A 133 16.61 4.92 -3.89
N SER A 134 16.37 3.68 -3.45
CA SER A 134 15.53 2.73 -4.19
C SER A 134 14.06 3.14 -4.22
N ILE A 135 13.55 3.73 -3.13
CA ILE A 135 12.19 4.27 -3.04
C ILE A 135 12.08 5.53 -3.90
N HIS A 136 13.07 6.44 -3.87
CA HIS A 136 13.09 7.59 -4.77
C HIS A 136 13.04 7.19 -6.24
N ALA A 137 13.86 6.21 -6.64
CA ALA A 137 13.84 5.70 -8.02
C ALA A 137 12.48 5.11 -8.39
N ALA A 138 11.86 4.36 -7.49
CA ALA A 138 10.52 3.79 -7.69
C ALA A 138 9.44 4.87 -7.84
N VAL A 139 9.44 5.90 -6.97
CA VAL A 139 8.52 7.05 -7.07
C VAL A 139 8.74 7.81 -8.37
N GLY A 140 9.99 8.01 -8.80
CA GLY A 140 10.31 8.62 -10.10
C GLY A 140 9.71 7.86 -11.29
N LEU A 141 9.74 6.52 -11.28
CA LEU A 141 9.08 5.69 -12.29
C LEU A 141 7.54 5.79 -12.20
N ALA A 142 6.99 5.81 -10.99
CA ALA A 142 5.56 5.99 -10.77
C ALA A 142 5.07 7.34 -11.32
N LYS A 143 5.81 8.43 -11.11
CA LYS A 143 5.50 9.76 -11.67
C LYS A 143 5.58 9.80 -13.18
N LYS A 144 6.58 9.17 -13.81
CA LYS A 144 6.64 9.06 -15.28
C LYS A 144 5.38 8.37 -15.83
N THR A 145 4.92 7.33 -15.14
CA THR A 145 3.68 6.64 -15.48
C THR A 145 2.46 7.54 -15.27
N LEU A 146 2.40 8.27 -14.16
CA LEU A 146 1.33 9.23 -13.86
C LEU A 146 1.23 10.33 -14.91
N ASN A 147 2.35 10.92 -15.31
CA ASN A 147 2.43 11.96 -16.34
C ASN A 147 1.93 11.46 -17.70
N LYS A 148 2.21 10.20 -18.05
CA LYS A 148 1.65 9.59 -19.26
C LYS A 148 0.12 9.49 -19.20
N TYR A 149 -0.45 9.14 -18.05
CA TYR A 149 -1.91 9.11 -17.90
C TYR A 149 -2.53 10.50 -17.88
N TYR A 150 -1.83 11.50 -17.32
CA TYR A 150 -2.25 12.90 -17.43
C TYR A 150 -2.37 13.38 -18.87
N SER A 151 -1.37 13.11 -19.72
CA SER A 151 -1.44 13.55 -21.12
C SER A 151 -2.58 12.87 -21.89
N LEU A 152 -2.88 11.61 -21.57
CA LEU A 152 -4.03 10.90 -22.13
C LEU A 152 -5.37 11.46 -21.62
N MET A 153 -5.41 11.94 -20.38
CA MET A 153 -6.61 12.53 -19.78
C MET A 153 -6.92 13.91 -20.36
N ASP A 154 -5.89 14.75 -20.52
CA ASP A 154 -6.01 16.10 -21.09
C ASP A 154 -6.47 16.08 -22.55
N THR A 155 -6.02 15.06 -23.30
CA THR A 155 -6.42 14.85 -24.70
C THR A 155 -7.79 14.18 -24.87
N SER A 156 -8.44 13.75 -23.78
CA SER A 156 -9.71 13.03 -23.83
C SER A 156 -10.91 13.97 -23.69
N ASP A 157 -11.75 14.02 -24.73
CA ASP A 157 -13.00 14.79 -24.71
C ASP A 157 -13.92 14.39 -23.56
N LEU A 158 -13.90 13.12 -23.15
CA LEU A 158 -14.74 12.60 -22.08
C LEU A 158 -14.42 13.25 -20.73
N TYR A 159 -13.13 13.39 -20.40
CA TYR A 159 -12.70 14.06 -19.16
C TYR A 159 -12.98 15.56 -19.21
N ARG A 160 -12.79 16.20 -20.39
CA ARG A 160 -13.10 17.62 -20.59
C ARG A 160 -14.59 17.92 -20.42
N ILE A 161 -15.46 17.07 -20.99
CA ILE A 161 -16.92 17.17 -20.83
C ILE A 161 -17.34 16.96 -19.37
N ALA A 162 -16.81 15.91 -18.72
CA ALA A 162 -17.13 15.62 -17.32
C ALA A 162 -16.74 16.77 -16.38
N MET A 163 -15.59 17.40 -16.62
CA MET A 163 -15.17 18.58 -15.87
C MET A 163 -16.09 19.79 -16.09
N GLY A 164 -16.45 20.08 -17.35
CA GLY A 164 -17.39 21.16 -17.67
C GLY A 164 -18.79 20.96 -17.09
N ALA A 165 -19.22 19.70 -16.90
CA ALA A 165 -20.52 19.36 -16.32
C ALA A 165 -20.53 19.30 -14.78
N SER A 166 -19.36 19.34 -14.14
CA SER A 166 -19.22 19.17 -12.68
C SER A 166 -19.30 20.51 -11.96
N THR A 167 -20.45 20.81 -11.34
CA THR A 167 -20.61 22.00 -10.48
C THR A 167 -19.71 21.93 -9.24
N THR A 168 -19.25 23.10 -8.77
CA THR A 168 -18.21 23.45 -7.78
C THR A 168 -18.16 22.70 -6.43
N SER A 169 -19.04 21.73 -6.15
CA SER A 169 -19.06 20.97 -4.89
C SER A 169 -18.02 19.84 -4.80
N ASN A 170 -17.38 19.47 -5.92
CA ASN A 170 -16.53 18.26 -6.02
C ASN A 170 -15.13 18.42 -5.40
N ALA A 171 -14.52 19.60 -5.47
CA ALA A 171 -13.18 19.83 -4.91
C ALA A 171 -13.15 19.72 -3.37
N MET A 172 -14.22 20.18 -2.70
CA MET A 172 -14.30 20.18 -1.23
C MET A 172 -14.41 18.76 -0.65
N ILE A 173 -15.09 17.83 -1.35
CA ILE A 173 -15.22 16.42 -0.94
C ILE A 173 -13.86 15.70 -0.97
N LEU A 174 -13.00 16.00 -1.93
CA LEU A 174 -11.70 15.36 -2.07
C LEU A 174 -10.75 15.76 -0.93
N THR A 175 -10.68 17.07 -0.62
CA THR A 175 -9.87 17.57 0.49
C THR A 175 -10.34 17.00 1.83
N ILE A 176 -11.66 16.96 2.08
CA ILE A 176 -12.20 16.37 3.32
C ILE A 176 -11.84 14.88 3.44
N PHE A 177 -11.87 14.14 2.31
CA PHE A 177 -11.65 12.70 2.34
C PHE A 177 -10.17 12.31 2.53
N PHE A 178 -9.23 13.02 1.90
CA PHE A 178 -7.80 12.72 2.03
C PHE A 178 -7.12 13.43 3.22
N SER A 179 -7.71 14.48 3.79
CA SER A 179 -7.20 15.15 5.00
C SER A 179 -7.75 14.58 6.31
N SER A 180 -8.74 13.67 6.28
CA SER A 180 -9.27 13.06 7.50
C SER A 180 -8.38 11.89 7.97
N PRO A 181 -8.03 11.79 9.27
CA PRO A 181 -7.36 10.61 9.80
C PRO A 181 -8.27 9.39 9.64
N SER A 182 -7.69 8.29 9.13
CA SER A 182 -8.39 7.06 8.81
C SER A 182 -9.31 6.62 9.97
N PRO A 183 -10.62 6.38 9.74
CA PRO A 183 -11.47 5.83 10.79
C PRO A 183 -10.98 4.41 11.16
N PRO A 184 -11.15 3.98 12.43
CA PRO A 184 -10.72 2.66 12.86
C PRO A 184 -11.39 1.59 11.99
N GLN A 185 -10.59 0.62 11.52
CA GLN A 185 -11.08 -0.53 10.77
C GLN A 185 -12.13 -1.26 11.61
N ALA A 186 -13.40 -1.06 11.27
CA ALA A 186 -14.48 -1.91 11.74
C ALA A 186 -14.25 -3.29 11.11
N GLY A 187 -13.98 -4.28 11.94
CA GLY A 187 -13.87 -5.67 11.52
C GLY A 187 -15.14 -6.09 10.79
N VAL A 188 -14.97 -6.52 9.54
CA VAL A 188 -16.03 -7.21 8.79
C VAL A 188 -15.81 -8.69 9.03
N PHE A 189 -16.86 -9.32 9.56
CA PHE A 189 -17.01 -10.76 9.80
C PHE A 189 -16.93 -11.57 8.50
#